data_AF-A0A7S1M8J9-F1
#
_entry.id   AF-A0A7S1M8J9-F1
#
_cell.length_a   1.000
_cell.length_b   1.000
_cell.length_c   1.000
_cell.angle_alpha   90.00
_cell.angle_beta   90.00
_cell.angle_gamma   90.00
#
_symmetry.space_group_name_H-M   'P 1'
#
loop_
_entity.id
_entity.type
_entity.pdbx_description
1 polymer ?
#
loop_
_entity_poly.entity_id
_entity_poly.type
_entity_poly.pdbx_seq_one_letter_code
_entity_poly.pdbx_strand_id
1 'polypeptide(L)'
;MQDEEAGAESGAHGGHGEEFEFGEVFIHQIIETIEFVLGTVSHTASYLRIWALSLAHQQLSLVFFQKTLQMGLEMSFPMNGIALYFLFAAWFGITLGVLMGMDVLECFLHTLRLHWVEFQSKFYKANGEKFAPYSIRTLVEPVE
;
A
#
# COMPACT_ATOMS: atom_id res chain seq x y z
N MET A 1 59.22 -61.16 4.48
CA MET A 1 58.12 -62.13 4.60
C MET A 1 57.06 -61.45 5.44
N GLN A 2 56.10 -60.70 4.91
CA GLN A 2 55.51 -60.50 3.57
C GLN A 2 55.31 -58.97 3.40
N ASP A 3 55.79 -58.33 2.33
CA ASP A 3 55.24 -58.15 0.96
C ASP A 3 54.49 -56.80 0.80
N GLU A 4 54.74 -56.19 -0.36
CA GLU A 4 54.35 -54.86 -0.86
C GLU A 4 52.83 -54.61 -0.96
N GLU A 5 52.43 -53.33 -0.85
CA GLU A 5 51.70 -52.69 -1.96
C GLU A 5 51.87 -51.17 -1.94
N ALA A 6 52.30 -50.62 -3.07
CA ALA A 6 52.36 -49.21 -3.39
C ALA A 6 50.96 -48.72 -3.81
N GLY A 7 50.57 -47.53 -3.35
CA GLY A 7 49.35 -46.86 -3.78
C GLY A 7 49.47 -45.37 -3.54
N ALA A 8 50.12 -44.67 -4.47
CA ALA A 8 50.10 -43.22 -4.53
C ALA A 8 48.75 -42.78 -5.10
N GLU A 9 47.93 -42.10 -4.31
CA GLU A 9 46.76 -41.38 -4.83
C GLU A 9 46.73 -39.96 -4.29
N SER A 10 47.12 -39.05 -5.18
CA SER A 10 46.85 -37.62 -5.15
C SER A 10 45.34 -37.35 -5.21
N GLY A 11 44.84 -36.49 -4.32
CA GLY A 11 43.51 -35.88 -4.44
C GLY A 11 43.46 -34.64 -3.56
N ALA A 12 44.07 -33.54 -3.99
CA ALA A 12 43.39 -32.48 -4.74
C ALA A 12 42.30 -31.80 -3.91
N HIS A 13 42.65 -30.59 -3.46
CA HIS A 13 41.81 -29.55 -2.89
C HIS A 13 40.43 -29.50 -3.58
N GLY A 14 39.39 -29.99 -2.90
CA GLY A 14 38.01 -29.83 -3.30
C GLY A 14 37.56 -28.40 -3.04
N GLY A 15 37.88 -27.49 -3.97
CA GLY A 15 37.23 -26.20 -4.05
C GLY A 15 35.77 -26.43 -4.44
N HIS A 16 34.86 -26.18 -3.50
CA HIS A 16 33.46 -25.89 -3.81
C HIS A 16 33.43 -24.57 -4.61
N GLY A 17 33.68 -24.66 -5.91
CA GLY A 17 33.12 -23.71 -6.85
C GLY A 17 31.66 -24.07 -6.98
N GLU A 18 30.77 -23.26 -6.39
CA GLU A 18 29.41 -23.18 -6.93
C GLU A 18 29.57 -22.93 -8.43
N GLU A 19 29.09 -23.87 -9.24
CA GLU A 19 28.94 -23.64 -10.66
C GLU A 19 28.04 -22.43 -10.79
N PHE A 20 28.60 -21.31 -11.23
CA PHE A 20 27.82 -20.13 -11.58
C PHE A 20 26.94 -20.53 -12.76
N GLU A 21 25.75 -21.05 -12.46
CA GLU A 21 24.82 -21.55 -13.46
C GLU A 21 24.24 -20.33 -14.16
N PHE A 22 24.95 -19.85 -15.18
CA PHE A 22 24.59 -18.65 -15.93
C PHE A 22 23.16 -18.76 -16.47
N GLY A 23 22.67 -19.98 -16.71
CA GLY A 23 21.28 -20.28 -17.02
C GLY A 23 20.30 -19.87 -15.92
N GLU A 24 20.58 -20.18 -14.65
CA GLU A 24 19.73 -19.78 -13.52
C GLU A 24 19.71 -18.26 -13.35
N VAL A 25 20.86 -17.61 -13.41
CA VAL A 25 20.98 -16.14 -13.34
C VAL A 25 20.25 -15.47 -14.51
N PHE A 26 20.37 -16.02 -15.71
CA PHE A 26 19.72 -15.50 -16.91
C PHE A 26 18.19 -15.66 -16.85
N ILE A 27 17.70 -16.81 -16.39
CA ILE A 27 16.26 -17.04 -16.19
C ILE A 27 15.71 -16.10 -15.11
N HIS A 28 16.41 -15.97 -13.97
CA HIS A 28 16.02 -15.05 -12.91
C HIS A 28 15.95 -13.60 -13.40
N GLN A 29 16.95 -13.14 -14.15
CA GLN A 29 16.99 -11.78 -14.68
C GLN A 29 15.89 -11.50 -15.70
N ILE A 30 15.52 -12.47 -16.55
CA ILE A 30 14.41 -12.33 -17.50
C ILE A 30 13.08 -12.23 -16.77
N ILE A 31 12.86 -13.05 -15.75
CA ILE A 31 11.62 -13.01 -14.94
C ILE A 31 11.50 -11.65 -14.25
N GLU A 32 12.57 -11.19 -13.58
CA GLU A 32 12.59 -9.89 -12.89
C GLU A 32 12.38 -8.72 -13.87
N THR A 33 12.88 -8.82 -15.11
CA THR A 33 12.66 -7.80 -16.16
C THR A 33 11.21 -7.76 -16.64
N ILE A 34 10.59 -8.92 -16.89
CA ILE A 34 9.19 -9.00 -17.31
C ILE A 34 8.27 -8.50 -16.18
N GLU A 35 8.54 -8.92 -14.95
CA GLU A 35 7.83 -8.46 -13.76
C GLU A 35 7.97 -6.95 -13.55
N PHE A 36 9.16 -6.39 -13.77
CA PHE A 36 9.40 -4.96 -13.67
C PHE A 36 8.63 -4.15 -14.73
N VAL A 37 8.63 -4.59 -15.99
CA VAL A 37 7.92 -3.89 -17.07
C VAL A 37 6.40 -3.96 -16.86
N LEU A 38 5.87 -5.15 -16.56
CA LEU A 38 4.44 -5.34 -16.27
C LEU A 38 4.01 -4.61 -15.00
N GLY A 39 4.85 -4.63 -13.97
CA GLY A 39 4.66 -3.88 -12.73
C GLY A 39 4.61 -2.37 -13.00
N THR A 40 5.54 -1.82 -13.78
CA THR A 40 5.59 -0.37 -14.07
C THR A 40 4.34 0.12 -14.77
N VAL A 41 3.81 -0.64 -15.74
CA VAL A 41 2.54 -0.31 -16.41
C VAL A 41 1.35 -0.43 -15.45
N SER A 42 1.31 -1.51 -14.64
CA SER A 42 0.24 -1.74 -13.66
C SER A 42 0.18 -0.66 -12.57
N HIS A 43 1.33 -0.27 -12.02
CA HIS A 43 1.42 0.81 -11.04
C HIS A 43 0.95 2.13 -11.65
N THR A 44 1.38 2.47 -12.87
CA THR A 44 0.93 3.68 -13.56
C THR A 44 -0.58 3.70 -13.79
N ALA A 45 -1.18 2.61 -14.26
CA ALA A 45 -2.62 2.50 -14.48
C ALA A 45 -3.43 2.60 -13.17
N SER A 46 -2.88 2.07 -12.08
CA SER A 46 -3.50 2.08 -10.76
C SER A 46 -3.69 3.49 -10.17
N TYR A 47 -2.84 4.47 -10.52
CA TYR A 47 -2.98 5.87 -10.09
C TYR A 47 -4.23 6.57 -10.65
N LEU A 48 -4.80 6.10 -11.77
CA LEU A 48 -6.03 6.65 -12.34
C LEU A 48 -7.22 6.56 -11.37
N ARG A 49 -7.16 5.62 -10.43
CA ARG A 49 -8.14 5.45 -9.35
C ARG A 49 -8.27 6.69 -8.46
N ILE A 50 -7.16 7.35 -8.15
CA ILE A 50 -7.16 8.54 -7.30
C ILE A 50 -7.83 9.70 -8.06
N TRP A 51 -7.58 9.81 -9.35
CA TRP A 51 -8.25 10.80 -10.20
C TRP A 51 -9.76 10.54 -10.31
N ALA A 52 -10.17 9.28 -10.50
CA ALA A 52 -11.58 8.90 -10.55
C ALA A 52 -12.32 9.16 -9.23
N LEU A 53 -11.69 8.82 -8.10
CA LEU A 53 -12.24 9.09 -6.78
C LEU A 53 -12.36 10.59 -6.50
N SER A 54 -11.39 11.39 -6.95
CA SER A 54 -11.45 12.86 -6.87
C SER A 54 -12.62 13.44 -7.69
N LEU A 55 -12.86 12.93 -8.91
CA LEU A 55 -14.01 13.33 -9.73
C LEU A 55 -15.35 12.96 -9.08
N ALA A 56 -15.45 11.74 -8.55
CA ALA A 56 -16.66 11.29 -7.86
C ALA A 56 -16.95 12.15 -6.63
N HIS A 57 -15.93 12.44 -5.82
CA HIS A 57 -16.05 13.28 -4.63
C HIS A 57 -16.50 14.71 -4.97
N GLN A 58 -15.95 15.31 -6.03
CA GLN A 58 -16.39 16.63 -6.51
C GLN A 58 -17.86 16.61 -6.96
N GLN A 59 -18.25 15.60 -7.73
CA GLN A 59 -19.62 15.48 -8.23
C GLN A 59 -20.61 15.25 -7.09
N LEU A 60 -20.27 14.39 -6.13
CA LEU A 60 -21.09 14.08 -4.97
C LEU A 60 -21.30 15.33 -4.09
N SER A 61 -20.25 16.11 -3.84
CA SER A 61 -20.32 17.38 -3.08
C SER A 61 -21.27 18.39 -3.73
N LEU A 62 -21.19 18.54 -5.06
CA LEU A 62 -22.05 19.44 -5.81
C LEU A 62 -23.52 19.00 -5.75
N VAL A 63 -23.81 17.71 -5.93
CA VAL A 63 -25.18 17.18 -5.83
C VAL A 63 -25.75 17.39 -4.43
N PHE A 64 -24.98 17.13 -3.37
CA PHE A 64 -25.44 17.38 -2.02
C PHE A 64 -25.73 18.86 -1.77
N PHE A 65 -24.85 19.77 -2.19
CA PHE A 65 -25.05 21.22 -2.05
C PHE A 65 -26.31 21.71 -2.78
N GLN A 66 -26.53 21.24 -4.01
CA GLN A 66 -27.72 21.59 -4.79
C GLN A 66 -29.00 21.04 -4.16
N LYS A 67 -28.97 19.80 -3.63
CA LYS A 67 -30.16 19.15 -3.08
C LYS A 67 -30.55 19.66 -1.70
N THR A 68 -29.61 20.17 -0.89
CA THR A 68 -29.93 20.72 0.43
C THR A 68 -30.00 22.24 0.42
N LEU A 69 -28.90 22.93 0.14
CA LEU A 69 -28.76 24.36 0.41
C LEU A 69 -29.45 25.21 -0.66
N GLN A 70 -29.34 24.82 -1.94
CA GLN A 70 -30.02 25.53 -3.03
C GLN A 70 -31.55 25.37 -2.95
N MET A 71 -32.05 24.18 -2.63
CA MET A 71 -33.49 23.97 -2.40
C MET A 71 -34.02 24.78 -1.20
N GLY A 72 -33.20 24.97 -0.16
CA GLY A 72 -33.54 25.82 0.99
C GLY A 72 -33.60 27.31 0.66
N LEU A 73 -32.78 27.77 -0.28
CA LEU A 73 -32.69 29.17 -0.68
C LEU A 73 -33.85 29.61 -1.60
N GLU A 74 -34.38 28.70 -2.42
CA GLU A 74 -35.50 28.95 -3.34
C GLU A 74 -36.86 29.06 -2.61
N MET A 75 -36.90 28.79 -1.31
CA MET A 75 -38.11 28.83 -0.49
C MET A 75 -38.45 30.28 -0.10
N SER A 76 -39.67 30.74 -0.41
CA SER A 76 -40.08 32.17 -0.31
C SER A 76 -39.99 32.79 1.10
N PHE A 77 -39.55 34.05 1.19
CA PHE A 77 -39.51 34.86 2.43
C PHE A 77 -40.90 35.33 2.84
N PRO A 78 -41.25 35.41 4.15
CA PRO A 78 -40.41 35.90 5.27
C PRO A 78 -40.25 34.97 6.50
N MET A 79 -40.90 33.80 6.55
CA MET A 79 -40.80 32.84 7.69
C MET A 79 -39.76 31.74 7.46
N ASN A 80 -38.78 31.96 6.58
CA ASN A 80 -37.85 30.91 6.13
C ASN A 80 -36.50 30.89 6.85
N GLY A 81 -36.19 31.89 7.69
CA GLY A 81 -34.89 31.99 8.37
C GLY A 81 -34.58 30.82 9.31
N ILE A 82 -35.57 30.38 10.11
CA ILE A 82 -35.42 29.20 10.98
C ILE A 82 -35.31 27.91 10.15
N ALA A 83 -36.11 27.77 9.09
CA ALA A 83 -36.06 26.59 8.22
C ALA A 83 -34.69 26.46 7.52
N LEU A 84 -34.14 27.57 7.02
CA LEU A 84 -32.79 27.63 6.46
C LEU A 84 -31.70 27.24 7.47
N TYR A 85 -31.83 27.64 8.73
CA TYR A 85 -30.87 27.25 9.78
C TYR A 85 -30.85 25.74 10.01
N PHE A 86 -32.02 25.09 10.10
CA PHE A 86 -32.10 23.64 10.22
C PHE A 86 -31.59 22.92 8.96
N LEU A 87 -31.90 23.43 7.78
CA LEU A 87 -31.42 22.86 6.52
C LEU A 87 -29.90 22.99 6.36
N PHE A 88 -29.33 24.10 6.83
CA PHE A 88 -27.88 24.31 6.89
C PHE A 88 -27.21 23.35 7.86
N ALA A 89 -27.79 23.15 9.06
CA ALA A 89 -27.30 22.17 10.02
C ALA A 89 -27.34 20.74 9.45
N ALA A 90 -28.41 20.38 8.73
CA ALA A 90 -28.52 19.09 8.06
C ALA A 90 -27.48 18.92 6.93
N TRP A 91 -27.29 19.94 6.08
CA TRP A 91 -26.24 19.93 5.06
C TRP A 91 -24.86 19.78 5.68
N PHE A 92 -24.54 20.54 6.72
CA PHE A 92 -23.25 20.46 7.42
C PHE A 92 -23.02 19.08 8.03
N GLY A 93 -24.05 18.47 8.62
CA GLY A 93 -23.97 17.11 9.17
C GLY A 93 -23.70 16.06 8.09
N ILE A 94 -24.37 16.15 6.94
CA ILE A 94 -24.15 15.23 5.80
C ILE A 94 -22.74 15.42 5.22
N THR A 95 -22.28 16.67 5.08
CA THR A 95 -20.94 16.97 4.58
C THR A 95 -19.84 16.48 5.52
N LEU A 96 -20.00 16.67 6.83
CA LEU A 96 -19.04 16.14 7.80
C LEU A 96 -19.04 14.62 7.86
N GLY A 97 -20.21 13.97 7.91
CA GLY A 97 -20.32 12.53 8.04
C GLY A 97 -19.87 11.78 6.79
N VAL A 98 -20.50 12.09 5.65
CA VAL A 98 -20.32 11.33 4.41
C VAL A 98 -19.08 11.80 3.66
N LEU A 99 -18.95 13.10 3.37
CA LEU A 99 -17.83 13.60 2.56
C LEU A 99 -16.51 13.65 3.33
N MET A 100 -16.53 14.06 4.60
CA MET A 100 -15.31 14.20 5.40
C MET A 100 -14.94 12.91 6.14
N GLY A 101 -15.91 12.10 6.56
CA GLY A 101 -15.66 10.84 7.27
C GLY A 101 -15.43 9.66 6.33
N MET A 102 -16.44 9.32 5.53
CA MET A 102 -16.46 8.10 4.72
C MET A 102 -15.54 8.19 3.49
N ASP A 103 -15.71 9.23 2.67
CA ASP A 103 -14.93 9.37 1.42
C ASP A 103 -13.43 9.57 1.67
N VAL A 104 -13.06 10.27 2.74
CA VAL A 104 -11.64 10.48 3.11
C VAL A 104 -11.00 9.17 3.57
N LEU A 105 -11.73 8.33 4.30
CA LEU A 105 -11.24 7.02 4.73
C LEU A 105 -11.05 6.07 3.54
N GLU A 106 -11.94 6.14 2.55
CA GLU A 106 -11.78 5.40 1.27
C GLU A 106 -10.52 5.86 0.52
N CYS A 107 -10.32 7.18 0.39
CA CYS A 107 -9.09 7.73 -0.20
C CYS A 107 -7.84 7.27 0.55
N PHE A 108 -7.86 7.33 1.89
CA PHE A 108 -6.74 6.92 2.74
C PHE A 108 -6.35 5.45 2.52
N LEU A 109 -7.32 4.53 2.49
CA LEU A 109 -7.05 3.11 2.27
C LEU A 109 -6.55 2.83 0.85
N HIS A 110 -7.04 3.56 -0.16
CA HIS A 110 -6.53 3.47 -1.52
C HIS A 110 -5.07 3.94 -1.61
N THR A 111 -4.72 5.04 -0.95
CA THR A 111 -3.34 5.51 -0.87
C THR A 111 -2.44 4.55 -0.08
N LEU A 112 -2.93 3.96 1.02
CA LEU A 112 -2.20 2.98 1.80
C LEU A 112 -1.93 1.69 1.01
N ARG A 113 -2.90 1.23 0.22
CA ARG A 113 -2.71 0.10 -0.70
C ARG A 113 -1.66 0.42 -1.77
N LEU A 114 -1.68 1.62 -2.33
CA LEU A 114 -0.66 2.05 -3.28
C LEU A 114 0.74 2.04 -2.65
N HIS A 115 0.89 2.57 -1.43
CA HIS A 115 2.17 2.54 -0.73
C HIS A 115 2.62 1.10 -0.42
N TRP A 116 1.71 0.24 0.00
CA TRP A 116 2.08 -1.13 0.35
C TRP A 116 2.41 -1.98 -0.88
N VAL A 117 1.61 -1.92 -1.94
CA VAL A 117 1.74 -2.83 -3.10
C VAL A 117 2.65 -2.25 -4.18
N GLU A 118 2.71 -0.93 -4.32
CA GLU A 118 3.45 -0.30 -5.42
C GLU A 118 4.78 0.28 -4.96
N PHE A 119 4.85 0.81 -3.75
CA PHE A 119 6.09 1.42 -3.23
C PHE A 119 7.01 0.41 -2.53
N GLN A 120 6.48 -0.57 -1.78
CA GLN A 120 7.31 -1.59 -1.11
C GLN A 120 7.86 -2.65 -2.08
N SER A 121 7.09 -3.09 -3.07
CA SER A 121 7.50 -4.16 -4.01
C SER A 121 8.74 -3.82 -4.83
N LYS A 122 9.14 -2.54 -4.89
CA LYS A 122 10.30 -2.06 -5.66
C LYS A 122 11.59 -1.92 -4.87
N PHE A 123 11.50 -1.75 -3.54
CA PHE A 123 12.64 -1.41 -2.69
C PHE A 123 12.77 -2.28 -1.44
N TYR A 124 11.69 -2.94 -0.99
CA TYR A 124 11.66 -3.72 0.23
C TYR A 124 11.89 -5.21 -0.07
N LYS A 125 13.13 -5.67 0.12
CA LYS A 125 13.50 -7.09 -0.06
C LYS A 125 13.12 -8.00 1.12
N ALA A 126 12.33 -7.53 2.08
CA ALA A 126 11.81 -8.28 3.24
C ALA A 126 12.83 -9.13 4.05
N ASN A 127 14.13 -8.85 3.94
CA ASN A 127 15.20 -9.64 4.58
C ASN A 127 15.63 -9.05 5.94
N GLY A 128 14.68 -8.59 6.76
CA GLY A 128 14.96 -7.95 8.04
C GLY A 128 14.47 -8.75 9.23
N GLU A 129 15.36 -9.07 10.17
CA GLU A 129 15.00 -9.54 11.51
C GLU A 129 14.45 -8.37 12.34
N LYS A 130 13.35 -8.57 13.06
CA LYS A 130 12.79 -7.53 13.93
C LYS A 130 13.80 -7.24 15.05
N PHE A 131 14.31 -6.00 15.07
CA PHE A 131 15.22 -5.57 16.12
C PHE A 131 14.50 -5.56 17.48
N ALA A 132 14.88 -6.51 18.35
CA ALA A 132 14.45 -6.57 19.73
C ALA A 132 15.60 -6.06 20.63
N PRO A 133 15.61 -4.78 21.00
CA PRO A 133 16.62 -4.26 21.93
C PRO A 133 16.43 -4.87 23.32
N TYR A 134 17.54 -5.13 24.01
CA TYR A 134 17.51 -5.47 25.43
C TYR A 134 16.99 -4.27 26.24
N SER A 135 15.74 -4.36 26.70
CA SER A 135 15.09 -3.35 27.54
C SER A 135 14.80 -3.93 28.92
N ILE A 136 15.40 -3.33 29.94
CA ILE A 136 15.21 -3.73 31.35
C ILE A 136 13.73 -3.56 31.78
N ARG A 137 12.97 -2.67 31.12
CA ARG A 137 11.53 -2.49 31.37
C ARG A 137 10.71 -3.71 30.94
N THR A 138 11.06 -4.35 29.83
CA THR A 138 10.38 -5.55 29.32
C THR A 138 10.62 -6.80 30.19
N LEU A 139 11.67 -6.81 31.01
CA LEU A 139 11.95 -7.89 31.98
C LEU A 139 11.22 -7.70 33.32
N VAL A 140 10.76 -6.49 33.63
CA VAL A 140 10.16 -6.13 34.92
C VAL A 140 8.63 -6.09 34.86
N GLU A 141 8.04 -5.87 33.68
CA GLU A 141 6.60 -6.00 33.49
C GLU A 141 6.20 -7.48 33.37
N PRO A 142 5.37 -8.02 34.29
CA PRO A 142 4.79 -9.34 34.11
C PRO A 142 3.85 -9.29 32.89
N VAL A 143 4.00 -10.28 32.00
CA VAL A 143 3.13 -10.47 30.84
C VAL A 143 1.72 -10.80 31.35
N GLU A 144 0.80 -9.83 31.29
CA GLU A 144 -0.66 -10.06 31.36
C GLU A 144 -1.25 -10.24 29.95
#